data_AF-A0A8J5FBH4-F1
#
_entry.id   AF-A0A8J5FBH4-F1
#
_cell.length_a   1.000
_cell.length_b   1.000
_cell.length_c   1.000
_cell.angle_alpha   90.00
_cell.angle_beta   90.00
_cell.angle_gamma   90.00
#
_symmetry.space_group_name_H-M   'P 1'
#
loop_
_entity.id
_entity.type
_entity.pdbx_description
1 polymer ?
#
loop_
_entity_poly.entity_id
_entity_poly.type
_entity_poly.pdbx_seq_one_letter_code
_entity_poly.pdbx_strand_id
1 'polypeptide(L)'
;MDYIISDSFKNYLSCYRWPVSNPARSASGDGPAFLGSDLSLLPPVRLRLRKGGMRLTMGSSSLSLKLAFSFSVSISLAVSLASSSPPSLPKIPSVLAFKSFSQPPPPSSPRSFASNLLALLGSPDDSSAVPVSEAREIASCFRFLVPFSPPSSAKNEHLRRCQGANDMIWWPPESVMELACLAIDSGGDPAVIQGALDPTPLPVPDVEGLKKDKCQLTSTPYGYRFVNWELNAYFAFLFELIIERGPSVGLNVNLSRYDLFHGHLFIADSGRLGILFHAREYPEYNKESFPYNMGYCQRGSTVVYDDSMNLRNILWLAPQPGNRTDAGGSPGVLVVLDAHPDGIIYKELVPQYVDTVRTIFEDDFGDHVADVNYLNVRSVVPGDRIFMC
;
A
#
# COMPACT_ATOMS: atom_id res chain seq x y z
N MET A 1 4.26 24.57 -17.84
CA MET A 1 2.91 24.29 -17.37
C MET A 1 2.94 24.54 -15.88
N ASP A 2 2.28 25.60 -15.43
CA ASP A 2 2.21 25.93 -14.01
C ASP A 2 1.19 25.02 -13.36
N TYR A 3 1.65 24.13 -12.49
CA TYR A 3 0.80 23.17 -11.80
C TYR A 3 0.05 23.87 -10.65
N ILE A 4 -1.28 23.93 -10.75
CA ILE A 4 -2.13 24.44 -9.67
C ILE A 4 -2.23 23.34 -8.61
N ILE A 5 -1.33 23.36 -7.63
CA ILE A 5 -1.44 22.53 -6.43
C ILE A 5 -2.53 23.13 -5.54
N SER A 6 -3.39 22.31 -4.93
CA SER A 6 -4.33 22.78 -3.89
C SER A 6 -3.58 23.53 -2.78
N ASP A 7 -4.06 24.71 -2.40
CA ASP A 7 -3.40 25.56 -1.39
C ASP A 7 -3.32 24.87 -0.01
N SER A 8 -4.29 24.01 0.32
CA SER A 8 -4.24 23.18 1.52
C SER A 8 -3.08 22.18 1.49
N PHE A 9 -2.82 21.56 0.34
CA PHE A 9 -1.72 20.61 0.19
C PHE A 9 -0.35 21.31 0.17
N LYS A 10 -0.24 22.49 -0.45
CA LYS A 10 0.96 23.35 -0.35
C LYS A 10 1.25 23.70 1.11
N ASN A 11 0.21 24.05 1.89
CA ASN A 11 0.35 24.39 3.29
C ASN A 11 0.80 23.20 4.13
N TYR A 12 0.25 22.00 3.88
CA TYR A 12 0.75 20.77 4.48
C TYR A 12 2.24 20.57 4.15
N LEU A 13 2.63 20.50 2.88
CA LEU A 13 4.03 20.31 2.47
C LEU A 13 4.98 21.38 3.05
N SER A 14 4.52 22.61 3.22
CA SER A 14 5.30 23.69 3.83
C SER A 14 5.60 23.45 5.32
N CYS A 15 4.70 22.78 6.04
CA CYS A 15 4.83 22.47 7.45
C CYS A 15 5.83 21.33 7.72
N TYR A 16 6.10 20.46 6.74
CA TYR A 16 7.05 19.33 6.85
C TYR A 16 8.42 19.60 6.19
N ARG A 17 8.70 20.86 5.76
CA ARG A 17 10.09 21.25 5.50
C ARG A 17 10.85 21.27 6.83
N TRP A 18 11.57 20.18 7.10
CA TRP A 18 12.59 20.11 8.14
C TRP A 18 13.49 21.34 8.06
N PRO A 19 13.80 22.03 9.18
CA PRO A 19 14.74 23.12 9.16
C PRO A 19 16.11 22.56 8.81
N VAL A 20 16.56 22.77 7.57
CA VAL A 20 17.98 22.73 7.26
C VAL A 20 18.59 23.90 8.03
N SER A 21 19.35 23.59 9.07
CA SER A 21 20.18 24.54 9.79
C SER A 21 21.10 25.25 8.79
N ASN A 22 20.80 26.52 8.50
CA ASN A 22 21.69 27.45 7.82
C ASN A 22 22.96 27.64 8.68
N PRO A 23 24.17 27.41 8.16
CA PRO A 23 25.34 28.07 8.73
C PRO A 23 25.30 29.54 8.32
N ALA A 24 25.47 30.39 9.32
CA ALA A 24 25.38 31.84 9.24
C ALA A 24 26.32 32.48 8.20
N ARG A 25 25.85 33.61 7.63
CA ARG A 25 26.67 34.66 7.02
C ARG A 25 27.37 35.49 8.10
N SER A 26 28.70 35.57 8.02
CA SER A 26 29.56 36.73 8.35
C SER A 26 30.95 36.38 7.80
N ALA A 27 31.75 37.21 7.13
CA ALA A 27 31.74 38.63 6.89
C ALA A 27 32.54 38.93 5.59
N SER A 28 32.29 40.11 5.02
CA SER A 28 33.06 40.79 3.99
C SER A 28 34.39 41.35 4.51
N GLY A 29 35.41 41.43 3.64
CA GLY A 29 36.37 42.54 3.66
C GLY A 29 37.87 42.21 3.58
N ASP A 30 38.45 42.54 2.41
CA ASP A 30 39.81 43.06 2.15
C ASP A 30 41.05 42.12 2.05
N GLY A 31 41.74 42.22 0.89
CA GLY A 31 42.98 41.50 0.50
C GLY A 31 44.28 42.18 1.00
N PRO A 32 45.45 42.16 0.28
CA PRO A 32 45.86 41.44 -0.94
C PRO A 32 47.26 40.72 -0.87
N ALA A 33 47.59 39.99 -1.96
CA ALA A 33 48.90 39.65 -2.58
C ALA A 33 50.16 39.31 -1.73
N PHE A 34 50.83 38.17 -2.04
CA PHE A 34 52.23 38.11 -2.52
C PHE A 34 52.79 36.68 -2.79
N LEU A 35 53.58 36.59 -3.88
CA LEU A 35 54.78 35.76 -4.16
C LEU A 35 54.76 34.22 -4.27
N GLY A 36 55.13 33.76 -5.49
CA GLY A 36 56.14 32.70 -5.79
C GLY A 36 55.77 31.26 -5.44
N SER A 37 56.05 30.22 -6.23
CA SER A 37 57.10 30.03 -7.23
C SER A 37 56.78 28.81 -8.09
N ASP A 38 57.28 28.82 -9.32
CA ASP A 38 57.43 27.68 -10.22
C ASP A 38 58.04 26.44 -9.57
N LEU A 39 57.56 25.25 -9.96
CA LEU A 39 58.46 24.25 -10.56
C LEU A 39 57.67 23.20 -11.35
N SER A 40 58.11 23.09 -12.59
CA SER A 40 57.73 22.21 -13.68
C SER A 40 58.22 20.77 -13.46
N LEU A 41 57.48 19.79 -14.01
CA LEU A 41 57.90 18.95 -15.15
C LEU A 41 57.05 17.68 -15.28
N LEU A 42 56.68 17.41 -16.52
CA LEU A 42 55.80 16.38 -17.07
C LEU A 42 56.55 15.04 -17.37
N PRO A 43 55.84 13.95 -17.76
CA PRO A 43 56.28 12.53 -17.82
C PRO A 43 56.93 12.21 -19.20
N PRO A 44 56.95 10.99 -19.81
CA PRO A 44 56.51 9.62 -19.45
C PRO A 44 57.51 8.49 -19.81
N VAL A 45 57.18 7.23 -19.51
CA VAL A 45 57.86 6.04 -20.08
C VAL A 45 56.85 5.16 -20.83
N ARG A 46 57.10 5.01 -22.13
CA ARG A 46 56.57 3.99 -23.04
C ARG A 46 57.61 2.88 -23.21
N LEU A 47 57.17 1.62 -23.26
CA LEU A 47 57.90 0.54 -23.94
C LEU A 47 56.95 -0.13 -24.95
N ARG A 48 57.48 -0.39 -26.15
CA ARG A 48 56.77 -0.92 -27.32
C ARG A 48 57.60 -2.05 -27.95
N LEU A 49 56.89 -2.95 -28.63
CA LEU A 49 57.29 -3.92 -29.69
C LEU A 49 57.74 -5.31 -29.17
N ARG A 50 57.40 -6.45 -29.81
CA ARG A 50 56.98 -6.69 -31.21
C ARG A 50 56.37 -8.10 -31.45
N LYS A 51 55.36 -8.11 -32.35
CA LYS A 51 55.09 -9.02 -33.51
C LYS A 51 54.62 -10.49 -33.38
N GLY A 52 53.58 -10.76 -34.20
CA GLY A 52 53.21 -12.03 -34.86
C GLY A 52 51.85 -12.52 -34.36
N GLY A 53 50.81 -12.83 -35.13
CA GLY A 53 50.52 -12.94 -36.56
C GLY A 53 49.08 -13.48 -36.66
N MET A 54 48.33 -13.12 -37.71
CA MET A 54 46.90 -13.44 -37.90
C MET A 54 46.63 -14.95 -38.13
N ARG A 55 45.51 -15.47 -37.59
CA ARG A 55 44.46 -16.15 -38.39
C ARG A 55 43.16 -16.36 -37.61
N LEU A 56 42.06 -16.15 -38.34
CA LEU A 56 40.66 -16.36 -37.96
C LEU A 56 40.32 -17.85 -37.90
N THR A 57 39.46 -18.25 -36.95
CA THR A 57 38.40 -19.26 -37.14
C THR A 57 37.26 -19.02 -36.13
N MET A 58 36.03 -18.95 -36.64
CA MET A 58 34.78 -19.04 -35.86
C MET A 58 34.70 -20.37 -35.13
N GLY A 59 34.14 -20.36 -33.92
CA GLY A 59 33.81 -21.55 -33.15
C GLY A 59 32.87 -21.18 -32.01
N SER A 60 31.64 -21.66 -32.10
CA SER A 60 30.46 -21.36 -31.32
C SER A 60 30.52 -21.76 -29.83
N SER A 61 30.00 -20.86 -29.00
CA SER A 61 29.02 -21.03 -27.92
C SER A 61 28.89 -22.39 -27.21
N SER A 62 29.10 -22.39 -25.88
CA SER A 62 28.14 -23.00 -24.94
C SER A 62 28.34 -22.47 -23.52
N LEU A 63 27.41 -21.65 -23.02
CA LEU A 63 27.24 -21.41 -21.59
C LEU A 63 25.81 -21.84 -21.23
N SER A 64 25.73 -22.85 -20.38
CA SER A 64 24.48 -23.48 -19.95
C SER A 64 23.82 -22.60 -18.88
N LEU A 65 22.76 -21.89 -19.26
CA LEU A 65 21.86 -21.20 -18.34
C LEU A 65 20.69 -22.15 -18.03
N LYS A 66 20.68 -22.71 -16.82
CA LYS A 66 19.49 -23.36 -16.26
C LYS A 66 18.62 -22.27 -15.63
N LEU A 67 17.65 -21.78 -16.39
CA LEU A 67 16.49 -21.05 -15.85
C LEU A 67 15.36 -22.05 -15.64
N ALA A 68 14.95 -22.24 -14.40
CA ALA A 68 13.68 -22.88 -14.08
C ALA A 68 12.61 -21.78 -14.04
N PHE A 69 11.77 -21.70 -15.06
CA PHE A 69 10.49 -21.02 -15.00
C PHE A 69 9.44 -22.05 -14.60
N SER A 70 8.64 -21.75 -13.59
CA SER A 70 7.35 -22.42 -13.38
C SER A 70 6.27 -21.37 -13.57
N PHE A 71 5.68 -21.37 -14.77
CA PHE A 71 4.37 -20.79 -15.03
C PHE A 71 3.33 -21.83 -14.62
N SER A 72 2.28 -21.42 -13.92
CA SER A 72 1.00 -22.15 -13.93
C SER A 72 -0.08 -21.21 -14.44
N VAL A 73 -0.33 -21.37 -15.74
CA VAL A 73 -1.56 -20.98 -16.42
C VAL A 73 -2.52 -22.16 -16.28
N SER A 74 -3.77 -21.92 -15.92
CA SER A 74 -4.83 -22.92 -16.12
C SER A 74 -6.00 -22.27 -16.86
N ILE A 75 -6.13 -22.66 -18.13
CA ILE A 75 -7.27 -22.39 -19.00
C ILE A 75 -8.08 -23.69 -19.12
N SER A 76 -9.32 -23.61 -18.63
CA SER A 76 -10.60 -24.20 -19.08
C SER A 76 -10.68 -25.64 -19.63
N LEU A 77 -11.70 -26.39 -19.17
CA LEU A 77 -12.64 -27.04 -20.10
C LEU A 77 -14.02 -27.32 -19.47
N ALA A 78 -15.06 -26.83 -20.14
CA ALA A 78 -16.45 -27.17 -19.91
C ALA A 78 -16.78 -28.55 -20.52
N VAL A 79 -17.65 -29.31 -19.85
CA VAL A 79 -18.34 -30.47 -20.45
C VAL A 79 -19.84 -30.28 -20.28
N SER A 80 -20.52 -30.05 -21.40
CA SER A 80 -21.98 -30.17 -21.53
C SER A 80 -22.33 -31.63 -21.78
N LEU A 81 -23.28 -32.18 -21.02
CA LEU A 81 -24.00 -33.40 -21.38
C LEU A 81 -25.49 -33.17 -21.15
N ALA A 82 -26.24 -33.16 -22.25
CA ALA A 82 -27.69 -33.30 -22.27
C ALA A 82 -28.04 -34.77 -22.60
N SER A 83 -28.98 -35.37 -21.88
CA SER A 83 -30.23 -35.93 -22.43
C SER A 83 -30.87 -37.00 -21.53
N SER A 84 -32.19 -37.11 -21.69
CA SER A 84 -33.13 -38.19 -21.36
C SER A 84 -33.87 -38.19 -20.01
N SER A 85 -35.16 -37.81 -20.08
CA SER A 85 -36.31 -38.34 -19.30
C SER A 85 -36.51 -39.85 -19.60
N PRO A 86 -37.34 -40.68 -18.89
CA PRO A 86 -38.54 -40.43 -18.05
C PRO A 86 -38.58 -41.39 -16.80
N PRO A 87 -39.71 -41.90 -16.23
CA PRO A 87 -41.09 -41.44 -16.07
C PRO A 87 -41.52 -41.29 -14.58
N SER A 88 -42.77 -40.87 -14.40
CA SER A 88 -43.52 -40.65 -13.16
C SER A 88 -43.95 -41.93 -12.41
N LEU A 89 -44.05 -41.85 -11.06
CA LEU A 89 -45.00 -42.48 -10.09
C LEU A 89 -44.31 -42.80 -8.73
N PRO A 90 -45.03 -43.00 -7.61
CA PRO A 90 -46.19 -42.29 -7.05
C PRO A 90 -45.87 -41.64 -5.67
N LYS A 91 -46.76 -40.79 -5.16
CA LYS A 91 -46.68 -40.15 -3.85
C LYS A 91 -46.80 -41.17 -2.71
N ILE A 92 -45.79 -41.23 -1.83
CA ILE A 92 -45.86 -41.93 -0.53
C ILE A 92 -45.99 -40.87 0.58
N PRO A 93 -46.83 -41.07 1.62
CA PRO A 93 -47.13 -40.03 2.60
C PRO A 93 -45.95 -39.81 3.55
N SER A 94 -45.59 -38.53 3.73
CA SER A 94 -44.58 -38.07 4.69
C SER A 94 -45.13 -38.14 6.12
N VAL A 95 -44.61 -39.05 6.94
CA VAL A 95 -44.77 -39.00 8.40
C VAL A 95 -43.50 -39.50 9.09
N LEU A 96 -42.40 -38.77 8.96
CA LEU A 96 -41.30 -38.80 9.92
C LEU A 96 -40.74 -37.39 10.06
N ALA A 97 -41.24 -36.68 11.09
CA ALA A 97 -40.71 -35.40 11.53
C ALA A 97 -39.32 -35.61 12.14
N PHE A 98 -38.28 -35.53 11.32
CA PHE A 98 -36.93 -35.34 11.80
C PHE A 98 -36.81 -33.89 12.26
N LYS A 99 -36.55 -33.70 13.57
CA LYS A 99 -36.10 -32.42 14.12
C LYS A 99 -34.85 -32.01 13.34
N SER A 100 -35.01 -31.02 12.47
CA SER A 100 -33.90 -30.34 11.82
C SER A 100 -33.04 -29.74 12.92
N PHE A 101 -31.91 -30.37 13.21
CA PHE A 101 -30.82 -29.70 13.91
C PHE A 101 -30.45 -28.53 13.00
N SER A 102 -30.75 -27.31 13.44
CA SER A 102 -30.27 -26.10 12.79
C SER A 102 -28.75 -26.20 12.75
N GLN A 103 -28.20 -26.51 11.57
CA GLN A 103 -26.78 -26.31 11.35
C GLN A 103 -26.49 -24.84 11.61
N PRO A 104 -25.37 -24.50 12.27
CA PRO A 104 -24.92 -23.11 12.28
C PRO A 104 -24.85 -22.63 10.83
N PRO A 105 -25.17 -21.34 10.56
CA PRO A 105 -25.03 -20.80 9.22
C PRO A 105 -23.64 -21.13 8.69
N PRO A 106 -23.50 -21.44 7.39
CA PRO A 106 -22.18 -21.65 6.81
C PRO A 106 -21.29 -20.46 7.17
N PRO A 107 -20.00 -20.68 7.48
CA PRO A 107 -19.11 -19.58 7.79
C PRO A 107 -19.17 -18.57 6.65
N SER A 108 -19.35 -17.29 7.00
CA SER A 108 -19.20 -16.19 6.06
C SER A 108 -17.85 -16.32 5.38
N SER A 109 -17.79 -16.12 4.06
CA SER A 109 -16.48 -16.00 3.41
C SER A 109 -15.77 -14.76 3.95
N PRO A 110 -14.42 -14.76 4.05
CA PRO A 110 -13.64 -13.58 4.41
C PRO A 110 -14.04 -12.35 3.58
N ARG A 111 -14.26 -12.51 2.27
CA ARG A 111 -14.76 -11.44 1.39
C ARG A 111 -16.15 -10.90 1.78
N SER A 112 -17.08 -11.76 2.21
CA SER A 112 -18.38 -11.30 2.71
C SER A 112 -18.24 -10.50 4.00
N PHE A 113 -17.35 -10.92 4.90
CA PHE A 113 -17.09 -10.21 6.15
C PHE A 113 -16.38 -8.87 5.89
N ALA A 114 -15.38 -8.85 5.00
CA ALA A 114 -14.71 -7.64 4.57
C ALA A 114 -15.71 -6.65 3.91
N SER A 115 -16.66 -7.14 3.12
CA SER A 115 -17.74 -6.32 2.57
C SER A 115 -18.58 -5.64 3.67
N ASN A 116 -18.97 -6.39 4.72
CA ASN A 116 -19.65 -5.82 5.89
C ASN A 116 -18.77 -4.77 6.60
N LEU A 117 -17.48 -5.04 6.77
CA LEU A 117 -16.52 -4.09 7.34
C LEU A 117 -16.48 -2.78 6.54
N LEU A 118 -16.36 -2.87 5.21
CA LEU A 118 -16.36 -1.71 4.32
C LEU A 118 -17.70 -0.95 4.34
N ALA A 119 -18.83 -1.67 4.45
CA ALA A 119 -20.16 -1.07 4.54
C ALA A 119 -20.32 -0.19 5.81
N LEU A 120 -19.74 -0.60 6.94
CA LEU A 120 -19.72 0.22 8.16
C LEU A 120 -18.91 1.52 8.02
N LEU A 121 -17.97 1.54 7.08
CA LEU A 121 -17.15 2.71 6.74
C LEU A 121 -17.73 3.49 5.54
N GLY A 122 -18.89 3.07 5.04
CA GLY A 122 -19.62 3.65 3.91
C GLY A 122 -20.74 4.59 4.33
N SER A 123 -21.82 4.58 3.56
CA SER A 123 -22.98 5.42 3.81
C SER A 123 -23.82 4.88 4.99
N PRO A 124 -24.71 5.70 5.59
CA PRO A 124 -25.64 5.20 6.60
C PRO A 124 -26.49 4.03 6.09
N ASP A 125 -26.88 4.04 4.82
CA ASP A 125 -27.67 2.96 4.20
C ASP A 125 -26.84 1.67 4.12
N ASP A 126 -25.58 1.73 3.67
CA ASP A 126 -24.67 0.57 3.66
C ASP A 126 -24.47 0.01 5.07
N SER A 127 -24.21 0.89 6.04
CA SER A 127 -23.98 0.50 7.43
C SER A 127 -25.21 -0.19 8.06
N SER A 128 -26.41 0.19 7.63
CA SER A 128 -27.67 -0.36 8.15
C SER A 128 -27.97 -1.79 7.66
N ALA A 129 -27.31 -2.22 6.58
CA ALA A 129 -27.42 -3.57 6.05
C ALA A 129 -26.63 -4.60 6.87
N VAL A 130 -25.67 -4.16 7.68
CA VAL A 130 -24.82 -5.04 8.50
C VAL A 130 -25.55 -5.47 9.78
N PRO A 131 -25.54 -6.77 10.15
CA PRO A 131 -26.14 -7.23 11.39
C PRO A 131 -25.60 -6.50 12.62
N VAL A 132 -26.48 -6.00 13.50
CA VAL A 132 -26.11 -5.13 14.64
C VAL A 132 -25.04 -5.72 15.57
N SER A 133 -25.10 -7.03 15.82
CA SER A 133 -24.10 -7.71 16.66
C SER A 133 -22.72 -7.71 16.01
N GLU A 134 -22.66 -8.04 14.73
CA GLU A 134 -21.43 -8.06 13.93
C GLU A 134 -20.89 -6.63 13.77
N ALA A 135 -21.75 -5.66 13.47
CA ALA A 135 -21.39 -4.25 13.36
C ALA A 135 -20.71 -3.72 14.62
N ARG A 136 -21.22 -4.09 15.80
CA ARG A 136 -20.64 -3.69 17.09
C ARG A 136 -19.26 -4.33 17.30
N GLU A 137 -19.10 -5.60 16.97
CA GLU A 137 -17.83 -6.30 17.10
C GLU A 137 -16.78 -5.73 16.13
N ILE A 138 -17.14 -5.52 14.86
CA ILE A 138 -16.26 -4.90 13.86
C ILE A 138 -15.86 -3.49 14.31
N ALA A 139 -16.82 -2.66 14.71
CA ALA A 139 -16.55 -1.29 15.15
C ALA A 139 -15.62 -1.24 16.38
N SER A 140 -15.66 -2.26 17.24
CA SER A 140 -14.75 -2.36 18.39
C SER A 140 -13.28 -2.60 18.00
N CYS A 141 -13.03 -3.08 16.78
CA CYS A 141 -11.70 -3.29 16.20
C CYS A 141 -11.19 -2.08 15.40
N PHE A 142 -11.98 -1.01 15.23
CA PHE A 142 -11.50 0.19 14.53
C PHE A 142 -10.68 1.09 15.45
N ARG A 143 -9.53 1.57 14.96
CA ARG A 143 -8.76 2.65 15.58
C ARG A 143 -8.49 3.74 14.54
N PHE A 144 -9.31 4.78 14.58
CA PHE A 144 -9.29 5.85 13.59
C PHE A 144 -8.05 6.75 13.74
N LEU A 145 -7.25 6.85 12.67
CA LEU A 145 -6.15 7.82 12.58
C LEU A 145 -6.68 9.22 12.21
N VAL A 146 -7.82 9.26 11.53
CA VAL A 146 -8.59 10.47 11.24
C VAL A 146 -10.02 10.22 11.73
N PRO A 147 -10.65 11.14 12.48
CA PRO A 147 -12.03 10.93 12.94
C PRO A 147 -12.95 10.55 11.78
N PHE A 148 -13.81 9.55 11.96
CA PHE A 148 -14.63 9.00 10.89
C PHE A 148 -15.55 10.05 10.24
N SER A 149 -16.03 11.02 11.01
CA SER A 149 -16.88 12.10 10.51
C SER A 149 -16.30 13.48 10.85
N PRO A 150 -16.43 14.47 9.94
CA PRO A 150 -16.03 15.84 10.24
C PRO A 150 -16.88 16.41 11.39
N PRO A 151 -16.28 17.14 12.34
CA PRO A 151 -17.02 17.75 13.43
C PRO A 151 -18.00 18.79 12.89
N SER A 152 -19.28 18.70 13.27
CA SER A 152 -20.37 19.54 12.76
C SER A 152 -20.28 21.03 13.11
N SER A 153 -19.39 21.43 14.02
CA SER A 153 -18.93 22.82 14.20
C SER A 153 -17.80 22.88 15.23
N ALA A 154 -16.54 23.02 14.82
CA ALA A 154 -15.43 23.20 15.77
C ALA A 154 -15.11 24.69 15.97
N LYS A 155 -15.51 25.26 17.11
CA LYS A 155 -15.19 26.64 17.55
C LYS A 155 -13.76 26.83 18.10
N ASN A 156 -12.86 25.86 17.95
CA ASN A 156 -11.52 25.91 18.56
C ASN A 156 -10.41 26.08 17.53
N GLU A 157 -9.67 27.18 17.65
CA GLU A 157 -8.60 27.62 16.75
C GLU A 157 -7.41 26.63 16.70
N HIS A 158 -7.15 25.90 17.80
CA HIS A 158 -6.10 24.88 17.86
C HIS A 158 -6.43 23.61 17.04
N LEU A 159 -7.72 23.31 16.80
CA LEU A 159 -8.13 22.24 15.88
C LEU A 159 -7.88 22.61 14.41
N ARG A 160 -7.79 23.91 14.07
CA ARG A 160 -7.61 24.35 12.67
C ARG A 160 -6.27 23.94 12.06
N ARG A 161 -5.23 23.76 12.87
CA ARG A 161 -3.90 23.38 12.39
C ARG A 161 -3.79 21.90 11.99
N CYS A 162 -4.64 21.04 12.55
CA CYS A 162 -4.78 19.62 12.18
C CYS A 162 -5.96 19.36 11.23
N GLN A 163 -6.85 20.34 11.03
CA GLN A 163 -7.98 20.25 10.10
C GLN A 163 -7.50 20.03 8.67
N GLY A 164 -6.44 20.70 8.21
CA GLY A 164 -5.98 20.53 6.82
C GLY A 164 -5.69 19.08 6.42
N ALA A 165 -5.06 18.30 7.30
CA ALA A 165 -4.79 16.87 7.04
C ALA A 165 -6.04 15.99 7.19
N ASN A 166 -6.97 16.31 8.10
CA ASN A 166 -8.25 15.60 8.18
C ASN A 166 -9.11 15.86 6.93
N ASP A 167 -9.18 17.12 6.52
CA ASP A 167 -9.92 17.56 5.35
C ASP A 167 -9.39 16.87 4.09
N MET A 168 -8.08 16.68 3.98
CA MET A 168 -7.47 15.90 2.90
C MET A 168 -7.81 14.41 2.90
N ILE A 169 -8.24 13.85 4.03
CA ILE A 169 -8.68 12.44 4.10
C ILE A 169 -10.17 12.38 3.78
N TRP A 170 -10.99 13.23 4.39
CA TRP A 170 -12.42 13.27 4.12
C TRP A 170 -12.73 13.68 2.67
N TRP A 171 -12.02 14.71 2.19
CA TRP A 171 -12.23 15.41 0.92
C TRP A 171 -10.85 15.69 0.28
N PRO A 172 -10.20 14.65 -0.29
CA PRO A 172 -8.89 14.76 -0.91
C PRO A 172 -8.91 15.68 -2.14
N PRO A 173 -7.73 16.02 -2.69
CA PRO A 173 -7.62 16.81 -3.90
C PRO A 173 -8.44 16.23 -5.07
N GLU A 174 -8.82 17.10 -6.01
CA GLU A 174 -9.66 16.76 -7.16
C GLU A 174 -9.12 15.56 -7.94
N SER A 175 -7.80 15.47 -8.14
CA SER A 175 -7.16 14.34 -8.80
C SER A 175 -7.46 12.97 -8.16
N VAL A 176 -7.50 12.91 -6.83
CA VAL A 176 -7.85 11.68 -6.07
C VAL A 176 -9.33 11.38 -6.18
N MET A 177 -10.17 12.42 -6.18
CA MET A 177 -11.61 12.28 -6.38
C MET A 177 -11.93 11.76 -7.80
N GLU A 178 -11.25 12.28 -8.82
CA GLU A 178 -11.37 11.81 -10.20
C GLU A 178 -10.96 10.33 -10.32
N LEU A 179 -9.88 9.91 -9.65
CA LEU A 179 -9.47 8.51 -9.61
C LEU A 179 -10.52 7.62 -8.92
N ALA A 180 -11.14 8.11 -7.84
CA ALA A 180 -12.22 7.39 -7.15
C ALA A 180 -13.49 7.29 -8.00
N CYS A 181 -13.88 8.37 -8.70
CA CYS A 181 -14.97 8.35 -9.67
C CYS A 181 -14.66 7.37 -10.81
N LEU A 182 -13.42 7.35 -11.32
CA LEU A 182 -13.00 6.46 -12.39
C LEU A 182 -13.14 4.98 -12.00
N ALA A 183 -12.82 4.61 -10.76
CA ALA A 183 -13.02 3.25 -10.24
C ALA A 183 -14.51 2.84 -10.28
N ILE A 184 -15.41 3.74 -9.91
CA ILE A 184 -16.86 3.49 -9.91
C ILE A 184 -17.42 3.46 -11.34
N ASP A 185 -17.10 4.48 -12.14
CA ASP A 185 -17.60 4.66 -13.51
C ASP A 185 -17.17 3.53 -14.46
N SER A 186 -16.04 2.89 -14.16
CA SER A 186 -15.54 1.71 -14.90
C SER A 186 -16.18 0.39 -14.47
N GLY A 187 -17.10 0.41 -13.48
CA GLY A 187 -17.66 -0.81 -12.90
C GLY A 187 -16.65 -1.63 -12.09
N GLY A 188 -15.60 -0.96 -11.58
CA GLY A 188 -14.56 -1.57 -10.77
C GLY A 188 -13.43 -2.24 -11.53
N ASP A 189 -13.22 -1.95 -12.82
CA ASP A 189 -12.15 -2.55 -13.63
C ASP A 189 -10.75 -2.02 -13.22
N PRO A 190 -9.87 -2.86 -12.64
CA PRO A 190 -8.51 -2.45 -12.24
C PRO A 190 -7.67 -1.91 -13.40
N ALA A 191 -7.90 -2.39 -14.62
CA ALA A 191 -7.12 -1.99 -15.80
C ALA A 191 -7.29 -0.50 -16.12
N VAL A 192 -8.44 0.09 -15.76
CA VAL A 192 -8.71 1.51 -15.98
C VAL A 192 -7.87 2.39 -15.05
N ILE A 193 -7.69 1.98 -13.78
CA ILE A 193 -6.82 2.66 -12.83
C ILE A 193 -5.36 2.49 -13.22
N GLN A 194 -4.95 1.29 -13.62
CA GLN A 194 -3.61 1.03 -14.16
C GLN A 194 -3.32 1.87 -15.42
N GLY A 195 -4.34 2.14 -16.25
CA GLY A 195 -4.25 3.01 -17.41
C GLY A 195 -3.94 4.49 -17.10
N ALA A 196 -4.11 4.93 -15.85
CA ALA A 196 -3.73 6.27 -15.39
C ALA A 196 -2.24 6.41 -15.02
N LEU A 197 -1.50 5.29 -15.01
CA LEU A 197 -0.05 5.28 -14.78
C LEU A 197 0.71 5.78 -16.00
N ASP A 198 1.82 6.47 -15.75
CA ASP A 198 2.81 6.77 -16.79
C ASP A 198 3.44 5.43 -17.24
N PRO A 199 3.39 5.09 -18.53
CA PRO A 199 3.92 3.82 -19.02
C PRO A 199 5.45 3.72 -18.94
N THR A 200 6.15 4.79 -18.54
CA THR A 200 7.60 4.83 -18.38
C THR A 200 8.03 4.02 -17.15
N PRO A 201 8.74 2.89 -17.32
CA PRO A 201 9.22 2.11 -16.18
C PRO A 201 10.36 2.85 -15.48
N LEU A 202 10.24 3.01 -14.16
CA LEU A 202 11.26 3.63 -13.32
C LEU A 202 12.01 2.55 -12.55
N PRO A 203 13.35 2.49 -12.62
CA PRO A 203 14.11 1.49 -11.88
C PRO A 203 13.93 1.69 -10.38
N VAL A 204 13.72 0.59 -9.65
CA VAL A 204 13.61 0.63 -8.18
C VAL A 204 14.97 1.07 -7.60
N PRO A 205 14.99 2.17 -6.82
CA PRO A 205 16.22 2.70 -6.25
C PRO A 205 16.79 1.77 -5.17
N ASP A 206 18.11 1.79 -5.01
CA ASP A 206 18.76 1.12 -3.87
C ASP A 206 18.60 1.99 -2.62
N VAL A 207 17.57 1.71 -1.84
CA VAL A 207 17.32 2.36 -0.55
C VAL A 207 17.80 1.45 0.59
N GLU A 208 18.29 2.02 1.69
CA GLU A 208 18.50 1.29 2.95
C GLU A 208 19.26 -0.06 2.82
N GLY A 209 20.21 -0.13 1.88
CA GLY A 209 21.04 -1.32 1.66
C GLY A 209 20.35 -2.50 0.98
N LEU A 210 19.24 -2.31 0.26
CA LEU A 210 18.52 -3.38 -0.43
C LEU A 210 19.43 -4.27 -1.28
N LYS A 211 20.28 -3.69 -2.13
CA LYS A 211 21.18 -4.46 -2.99
C LYS A 211 22.23 -5.24 -2.19
N LYS A 212 22.75 -4.64 -1.12
CA LYS A 212 23.72 -5.29 -0.23
C LYS A 212 23.10 -6.52 0.43
N ASP A 213 21.85 -6.40 0.87
CA ASP A 213 21.17 -7.47 1.61
C ASP A 213 20.43 -8.46 0.71
N LYS A 214 20.37 -8.20 -0.61
CA LYS A 214 19.64 -8.96 -1.62
C LYS A 214 18.12 -8.96 -1.37
N CYS A 215 17.61 -7.92 -0.75
CA CYS A 215 16.19 -7.73 -0.51
C CYS A 215 15.52 -7.15 -1.76
N GLN A 216 14.33 -7.65 -2.07
CA GLN A 216 13.45 -7.16 -3.12
C GLN A 216 12.12 -6.77 -2.44
N LEU A 217 11.87 -5.47 -2.29
CA LEU A 217 10.64 -4.97 -1.65
C LEU A 217 9.46 -4.92 -2.61
N THR A 218 9.74 -4.90 -3.91
CA THR A 218 8.76 -4.77 -4.98
C THR A 218 8.68 -6.08 -5.76
N SER A 219 7.50 -6.37 -6.32
CA SER A 219 7.25 -7.54 -7.17
C SER A 219 8.12 -7.55 -8.44
N THR A 220 8.49 -6.36 -8.93
CA THR A 220 9.31 -6.17 -10.13
C THR A 220 10.51 -5.24 -9.86
N PRO A 221 11.60 -5.29 -10.65
CA PRO A 221 12.78 -4.44 -10.44
C PRO A 221 12.58 -2.97 -10.91
N TYR A 222 11.39 -2.64 -11.38
CA TYR A 222 10.96 -1.31 -11.79
C TYR A 222 9.58 -1.05 -11.18
N GLY A 223 9.14 0.20 -11.20
CA GLY A 223 7.79 0.58 -10.84
C GLY A 223 7.32 1.74 -11.71
N TYR A 224 6.07 2.10 -11.52
CA TYR A 224 5.39 3.15 -12.26
C TYR A 224 4.91 4.25 -11.30
N ARG A 225 4.45 5.35 -11.87
CA ARG A 225 3.82 6.46 -11.13
C ARG A 225 2.60 6.90 -11.90
N PHE A 226 1.65 7.55 -11.25
CA PHE A 226 0.59 8.22 -11.97
C PHE A 226 1.14 9.35 -12.83
N VAL A 227 0.56 9.54 -14.01
CA VAL A 227 0.84 10.72 -14.86
C VAL A 227 0.54 12.01 -14.08
N ASN A 228 -0.53 11.99 -13.28
CA ASN A 228 -0.86 13.08 -12.38
C ASN A 228 0.04 13.03 -11.12
N TRP A 229 0.94 14.00 -11.02
CA TRP A 229 1.88 14.10 -9.91
C TRP A 229 1.19 14.32 -8.54
N GLU A 230 -0.01 14.92 -8.51
CA GLU A 230 -0.76 15.18 -7.27
C GLU A 230 -1.23 13.86 -6.62
N LEU A 231 -1.57 12.84 -7.44
CA LEU A 231 -1.87 11.49 -6.95
C LEU A 231 -0.66 10.85 -6.25
N ASN A 232 0.52 10.93 -6.88
CA ASN A 232 1.75 10.38 -6.29
C ASN A 232 2.08 11.09 -4.97
N ALA A 233 1.92 12.41 -4.93
CA ALA A 233 2.17 13.19 -3.73
C ALA A 233 1.14 12.91 -2.62
N TYR A 234 -0.12 12.68 -2.97
CA TYR A 234 -1.18 12.31 -2.03
C TYR A 234 -0.92 10.93 -1.40
N PHE A 235 -0.52 9.93 -2.20
CA PHE A 235 -0.19 8.62 -1.63
C PHE A 235 1.04 8.68 -0.73
N ALA A 236 2.07 9.47 -1.08
CA ALA A 236 3.18 9.73 -0.16
C ALA A 236 2.69 10.39 1.15
N PHE A 237 1.73 11.31 1.06
CA PHE A 237 1.10 11.93 2.23
C PHE A 237 0.41 10.90 3.13
N LEU A 238 -0.28 9.88 2.59
CA LEU A 238 -0.91 8.83 3.40
C LEU A 238 0.12 8.09 4.27
N PHE A 239 1.25 7.68 3.69
CA PHE A 239 2.35 7.04 4.42
C PHE A 239 2.88 7.92 5.56
N GLU A 240 3.11 9.20 5.28
CA GLU A 240 3.64 10.15 6.26
C GLU A 240 2.62 10.43 7.39
N LEU A 241 1.33 10.53 7.05
CA LEU A 241 0.25 10.76 8.01
C LEU A 241 0.07 9.56 8.95
N ILE A 242 0.22 8.32 8.45
CA ILE A 242 0.13 7.11 9.28
C ILE A 242 1.19 7.15 10.39
N ILE A 243 2.42 7.58 10.09
CA ILE A 243 3.48 7.67 11.09
C ILE A 243 3.23 8.77 12.10
N GLU A 244 2.77 9.93 11.64
CA GLU A 244 2.48 11.03 12.54
C GLU A 244 1.39 10.64 13.55
N ARG A 245 0.37 9.91 13.10
CA ARG A 245 -0.84 9.66 13.91
C ARG A 245 -0.91 8.29 14.54
N GLY A 246 -0.16 7.32 14.04
CA GLY A 246 -0.06 5.98 14.59
C GLY A 246 0.14 5.95 16.11
N PRO A 247 1.04 6.77 16.70
CA PRO A 247 1.23 6.80 18.15
C PRO A 247 -0.04 7.09 18.95
N SER A 248 -0.99 7.85 18.39
CA SER A 248 -2.27 8.17 19.05
C SER A 248 -3.19 6.96 19.24
N VAL A 249 -2.97 5.89 18.47
CA VAL A 249 -3.69 4.63 18.56
C VAL A 249 -2.82 3.47 19.03
N GLY A 250 -1.60 3.75 19.51
CA GLY A 250 -0.65 2.73 19.97
C GLY A 250 0.20 2.08 18.87
N LEU A 251 0.14 2.59 17.64
CA LEU A 251 0.93 2.10 16.50
C LEU A 251 2.16 2.98 16.27
N ASN A 252 3.31 2.59 16.82
CA ASN A 252 4.58 3.28 16.57
C ASN A 252 5.31 2.63 15.38
N VAL A 253 5.36 3.34 14.25
CA VAL A 253 5.93 2.85 12.99
C VAL A 253 6.84 3.89 12.34
N ASN A 254 7.72 3.47 11.44
CA ASN A 254 8.66 4.30 10.69
C ASN A 254 8.62 3.98 9.18
N LEU A 255 8.97 4.96 8.32
CA LEU A 255 9.20 4.71 6.89
C LEU A 255 10.56 4.06 6.71
N SER A 256 10.56 2.75 6.60
CA SER A 256 11.73 1.96 6.29
C SER A 256 11.32 0.67 5.60
N ARG A 257 12.26 0.05 4.91
CA ARG A 257 12.11 -1.26 4.28
C ARG A 257 11.68 -2.41 5.20
N TYR A 258 11.70 -2.21 6.52
CA TYR A 258 11.33 -3.23 7.50
C TYR A 258 9.91 -3.05 8.05
N ASP A 259 9.38 -1.84 7.95
CA ASP A 259 8.20 -1.41 8.69
C ASP A 259 7.13 -0.94 7.69
N LEU A 260 6.73 0.33 7.71
CA LEU A 260 5.74 0.84 6.76
C LEU A 260 6.44 1.31 5.48
N PHE A 261 6.36 0.50 4.42
CA PHE A 261 6.87 0.86 3.09
C PHE A 261 5.94 0.47 1.94
N HIS A 262 4.88 -0.30 2.17
CA HIS A 262 3.96 -0.67 1.09
C HIS A 262 2.50 -0.77 1.56
N GLY A 263 1.62 -0.81 0.58
CA GLY A 263 0.23 -1.21 0.70
C GLY A 263 -0.31 -1.67 -0.64
N HIS A 264 -1.49 -2.26 -0.63
CA HIS A 264 -2.13 -2.83 -1.80
C HIS A 264 -3.33 -1.99 -2.20
N LEU A 265 -3.28 -1.39 -3.38
CA LEU A 265 -4.39 -0.66 -3.97
C LEU A 265 -5.42 -1.67 -4.48
N PHE A 266 -6.68 -1.53 -4.06
CA PHE A 266 -7.76 -2.42 -4.46
C PHE A 266 -9.01 -1.62 -4.82
N ILE A 267 -9.92 -2.25 -5.57
CA ILE A 267 -11.26 -1.74 -5.81
C ILE A 267 -12.26 -2.70 -5.15
N ALA A 268 -13.03 -2.19 -4.19
CA ALA A 268 -14.04 -2.98 -3.50
C ALA A 268 -15.18 -3.40 -4.45
N ASP A 269 -15.97 -4.40 -4.05
CA ASP A 269 -17.16 -4.83 -4.79
C ASP A 269 -18.19 -3.70 -4.99
N SER A 270 -18.14 -2.66 -4.15
CA SER A 270 -18.95 -1.44 -4.29
C SER A 270 -18.40 -0.44 -5.33
N GLY A 271 -17.27 -0.74 -5.96
CA GLY A 271 -16.50 0.15 -6.84
C GLY A 271 -15.60 1.15 -6.06
N ARG A 272 -15.64 1.13 -4.73
CA ARG A 272 -14.88 2.08 -3.90
C ARG A 272 -13.39 1.75 -3.92
N LEU A 273 -12.57 2.73 -4.27
CA LEU A 273 -11.11 2.62 -4.24
C LEU A 273 -10.58 2.61 -2.79
N GLY A 274 -9.65 1.72 -2.49
CA GLY A 274 -9.01 1.63 -1.19
C GLY A 274 -7.55 1.19 -1.26
N ILE A 275 -6.83 1.41 -0.16
CA ILE A 275 -5.47 0.89 0.03
C ILE A 275 -5.40 0.16 1.37
N LEU A 276 -4.90 -1.07 1.36
CA LEU A 276 -4.55 -1.81 2.56
C LEU A 276 -3.03 -1.72 2.79
N PHE A 277 -2.60 -0.95 3.79
CA PHE A 277 -1.20 -0.83 4.15
C PHE A 277 -0.79 -1.89 5.16
N HIS A 278 0.47 -2.32 5.06
CA HIS A 278 1.11 -3.19 6.03
C HIS A 278 2.28 -2.48 6.68
N ALA A 279 2.18 -2.31 8.00
CA ALA A 279 3.30 -1.91 8.83
C ALA A 279 3.98 -3.13 9.47
N ARG A 280 5.13 -2.90 10.09
CA ARG A 280 5.93 -3.90 10.82
C ARG A 280 6.15 -5.18 10.01
N GLU A 281 6.38 -5.03 8.70
CA GLU A 281 6.41 -6.11 7.72
C GLU A 281 7.47 -7.17 8.03
N TYR A 282 8.64 -6.73 8.49
CA TYR A 282 9.76 -7.61 8.78
C TYR A 282 10.21 -7.45 10.23
N PRO A 283 9.55 -8.10 11.22
CA PRO A 283 10.03 -8.11 12.59
C PRO A 283 11.45 -8.67 12.71
N GLU A 284 12.23 -8.14 13.64
CA GLU A 284 13.57 -8.62 13.96
C GLU A 284 13.51 -10.10 14.37
N TYR A 285 14.43 -10.90 13.82
CA TYR A 285 14.58 -12.29 14.23
C TYR A 285 15.01 -12.36 15.69
N ASN A 286 14.18 -12.99 16.52
CA ASN A 286 14.48 -13.23 17.93
C ASN A 286 14.09 -14.65 18.29
N LYS A 287 15.03 -15.43 18.83
CA LYS A 287 14.81 -16.87 19.12
C LYS A 287 13.67 -17.13 20.10
N GLU A 288 13.32 -16.17 20.94
CA GLU A 288 12.33 -16.31 21.99
C GLU A 288 10.99 -15.70 21.57
N SER A 289 10.99 -14.47 21.04
CA SER A 289 9.75 -13.75 20.71
C SER A 289 9.30 -13.91 19.25
N PHE A 290 10.22 -14.08 18.30
CA PHE A 290 9.91 -14.22 16.87
C PHE A 290 10.95 -15.07 16.12
N PRO A 291 10.92 -16.42 16.30
CA PRO A 291 11.93 -17.33 15.77
C PRO A 291 11.75 -17.64 14.28
N TYR A 292 11.19 -16.72 13.50
CA TYR A 292 10.90 -16.92 12.08
C TYR A 292 11.90 -16.16 11.21
N ASN A 293 12.53 -16.88 10.29
CA ASN A 293 13.42 -16.30 9.30
C ASN A 293 12.61 -15.90 8.05
N MET A 294 12.44 -14.60 7.84
CA MET A 294 11.70 -14.02 6.71
C MET A 294 12.61 -13.68 5.53
N GLY A 295 13.82 -14.22 5.48
CA GLY A 295 14.73 -14.14 4.34
C GLY A 295 15.57 -12.86 4.31
N TYR A 296 15.86 -12.38 3.10
CA TYR A 296 16.82 -11.30 2.89
C TYR A 296 16.35 -9.94 3.39
N CYS A 297 15.05 -9.66 3.30
CA CYS A 297 14.46 -8.38 3.71
C CYS A 297 14.41 -8.17 5.22
N GLN A 298 14.42 -9.25 6.01
CA GLN A 298 14.48 -9.18 7.47
C GLN A 298 15.85 -8.79 8.02
N ARG A 299 16.92 -8.93 7.22
CA ARG A 299 18.29 -8.79 7.70
C ARG A 299 18.54 -7.38 8.20
N GLY A 300 18.93 -7.27 9.47
CA GLY A 300 19.19 -5.98 10.11
C GLY A 300 17.93 -5.21 10.50
N SER A 301 16.76 -5.85 10.47
CA SER A 301 15.55 -5.26 11.02
C SER A 301 15.70 -4.99 12.51
N THR A 302 15.12 -3.88 12.95
CA THR A 302 15.02 -3.46 14.35
C THR A 302 13.55 -3.37 14.80
N VAL A 303 12.63 -3.90 13.99
CA VAL A 303 11.19 -3.90 14.29
C VAL A 303 10.94 -4.95 15.35
N VAL A 304 10.57 -4.53 16.55
CA VAL A 304 10.30 -5.46 17.65
C VAL A 304 9.05 -6.29 17.34
N TYR A 305 9.02 -7.57 17.72
CA TYR A 305 7.78 -8.34 17.70
C TYR A 305 7.09 -8.24 19.06
N ASP A 306 5.93 -7.59 19.10
CA ASP A 306 5.11 -7.33 20.29
C ASP A 306 3.62 -7.18 19.92
N ASP A 307 2.75 -6.85 20.88
CA ASP A 307 1.31 -6.74 20.67
C ASP A 307 0.89 -5.64 19.67
N SER A 308 1.78 -4.71 19.32
CA SER A 308 1.48 -3.72 18.27
C SER A 308 1.39 -4.36 16.88
N MET A 309 1.79 -5.63 16.71
CA MET A 309 1.51 -6.42 15.50
C MET A 309 0.02 -6.55 15.21
N ASN A 310 -0.84 -6.47 16.23
CA ASN A 310 -2.29 -6.48 16.06
C ASN A 310 -2.80 -5.24 15.29
N LEU A 311 -2.03 -4.16 15.28
CA LEU A 311 -2.40 -2.85 14.72
C LEU A 311 -1.77 -2.58 13.34
N ARG A 312 -1.14 -3.58 12.73
CA ARG A 312 -0.31 -3.38 11.54
C ARG A 312 -1.08 -3.16 10.24
N ASN A 313 -2.34 -3.57 10.17
CA ASN A 313 -3.17 -3.44 8.98
C ASN A 313 -3.88 -2.10 9.04
N ILE A 314 -3.54 -1.20 8.10
CA ILE A 314 -4.16 0.12 8.03
C ILE A 314 -4.96 0.20 6.74
N LEU A 315 -6.22 0.58 6.84
CA LEU A 315 -7.12 0.74 5.73
C LEU A 315 -7.32 2.22 5.42
N TRP A 316 -7.05 2.60 4.18
CA TRP A 316 -7.54 3.84 3.60
C TRP A 316 -8.64 3.54 2.59
N LEU A 317 -9.71 4.35 2.62
CA LEU A 317 -10.76 4.33 1.62
C LEU A 317 -10.88 5.73 1.02
N ALA A 318 -10.88 5.80 -0.30
CA ALA A 318 -11.24 7.02 -1.01
C ALA A 318 -12.66 7.44 -0.64
N PRO A 319 -12.99 8.74 -0.70
CA PRO A 319 -14.38 9.17 -0.60
C PRO A 319 -15.20 8.48 -1.69
N GLN A 320 -16.43 8.13 -1.34
CA GLN A 320 -17.38 7.61 -2.30
C GLN A 320 -18.13 8.81 -2.90
N PRO A 321 -17.93 9.15 -4.19
CA PRO A 321 -18.70 10.22 -4.82
C PRO A 321 -20.19 9.90 -4.72
N GLY A 322 -20.98 10.88 -4.30
CA GLY A 322 -22.43 10.76 -4.35
C GLY A 322 -22.92 10.66 -5.79
N ASN A 323 -24.13 10.14 -6.00
CA ASN A 323 -24.78 10.27 -7.31
C ASN A 323 -24.80 11.75 -7.73
N ARG A 324 -24.63 12.04 -9.03
CA ARG A 324 -24.48 13.40 -9.61
C ARG A 324 -25.58 14.40 -9.22
N THR A 325 -26.66 13.96 -8.57
CA THR A 325 -27.79 14.77 -8.12
C THR A 325 -27.85 15.03 -6.62
N ASP A 326 -27.11 14.31 -5.77
CA ASP A 326 -27.22 14.43 -4.31
C ASP A 326 -25.85 14.66 -3.65
N ALA A 327 -25.78 15.65 -2.76
CA ALA A 327 -24.60 16.00 -1.97
C ALA A 327 -24.21 14.95 -0.89
N GLY A 328 -24.56 13.67 -1.09
CA GLY A 328 -24.54 12.58 -0.10
C GLY A 328 -23.50 11.50 -0.37
N GLY A 329 -22.24 11.88 -0.59
CA GLY A 329 -21.12 10.93 -0.67
C GLY A 329 -20.57 10.54 0.70
N SER A 330 -19.96 9.35 0.80
CA SER A 330 -19.25 8.91 2.01
C SER A 330 -17.87 9.58 2.07
N PRO A 331 -17.43 10.17 3.21
CA PRO A 331 -16.11 10.77 3.30
C PRO A 331 -15.01 9.71 3.17
N GLY A 332 -13.81 10.12 2.78
CA GLY A 332 -12.65 9.24 2.85
C GLY A 332 -12.30 8.88 4.30
N VAL A 333 -11.66 7.72 4.46
CA VAL A 333 -11.42 7.09 5.77
C VAL A 333 -9.95 6.69 5.88
N LEU A 334 -9.37 6.84 7.07
CA LEU A 334 -8.07 6.27 7.41
C LEU A 334 -8.13 5.65 8.82
N VAL A 335 -8.06 4.32 8.87
CA VAL A 335 -8.36 3.54 10.09
C VAL A 335 -7.41 2.35 10.21
N VAL A 336 -6.95 2.06 11.41
CA VAL A 336 -6.25 0.82 11.72
C VAL A 336 -7.27 -0.26 12.05
N LEU A 337 -7.07 -1.46 11.48
CA LEU A 337 -7.85 -2.66 11.74
C LEU A 337 -7.16 -3.47 12.85
N ASP A 338 -7.69 -3.39 14.06
CA ASP A 338 -7.18 -4.13 15.22
C ASP A 338 -7.50 -5.62 15.08
N ALA A 339 -6.48 -6.37 14.67
CA ALA A 339 -6.48 -7.82 14.49
C ALA A 339 -5.97 -8.54 15.75
N HIS A 340 -6.29 -8.03 16.95
CA HIS A 340 -6.04 -8.75 18.19
C HIS A 340 -6.69 -10.16 18.18
N PRO A 341 -6.03 -11.22 18.69
CA PRO A 341 -6.52 -12.60 18.60
C PRO A 341 -7.95 -12.88 19.07
N ASP A 342 -8.43 -12.11 20.05
CA ASP A 342 -9.81 -12.24 20.55
C ASP A 342 -10.85 -11.49 19.71
N GLY A 343 -10.41 -10.59 18.83
CA GLY A 343 -11.24 -9.74 17.99
C GLY A 343 -11.83 -10.46 16.78
N ILE A 344 -12.95 -9.95 16.29
CA ILE A 344 -13.66 -10.53 15.14
C ILE A 344 -12.85 -10.39 13.84
N ILE A 345 -12.12 -9.28 13.66
CA ILE A 345 -11.26 -9.08 12.48
C ILE A 345 -10.18 -10.17 12.39
N TYR A 346 -9.54 -10.53 13.50
CA TYR A 346 -8.57 -11.61 13.51
C TYR A 346 -9.18 -12.95 13.10
N LYS A 347 -10.34 -13.30 13.66
CA LYS A 347 -10.99 -14.59 13.44
C LYS A 347 -11.46 -14.77 12.01
N GLU A 348 -11.95 -13.69 11.40
CA GLU A 348 -12.61 -13.74 10.08
C GLU A 348 -11.66 -13.41 8.92
N LEU A 349 -10.64 -12.56 9.14
CA LEU A 349 -9.77 -12.04 8.06
C LEU A 349 -8.29 -12.41 8.15
N VAL A 350 -7.83 -13.03 9.24
CA VAL A 350 -6.41 -13.45 9.34
C VAL A 350 -6.30 -14.96 9.10
N PRO A 351 -5.72 -15.39 7.96
CA PRO A 351 -5.53 -16.81 7.69
C PRO A 351 -4.55 -17.45 8.68
N GLN A 352 -4.81 -18.72 9.02
CA GLN A 352 -4.01 -19.47 9.99
C GLN A 352 -2.51 -19.49 9.67
N TYR A 353 -2.11 -19.47 8.40
CA TYR A 353 -0.70 -19.57 8.01
C TYR A 353 0.09 -18.26 8.17
N VAL A 354 -0.57 -17.12 8.34
CA VAL A 354 0.04 -15.81 8.64
C VAL A 354 -0.44 -15.26 9.99
N ASP A 355 -1.08 -16.10 10.80
CA ASP A 355 -1.68 -15.68 12.06
C ASP A 355 -0.65 -14.96 12.94
N THR A 356 0.56 -15.47 13.05
CA THR A 356 1.67 -14.92 13.83
C THR A 356 1.91 -13.44 13.53
N VAL A 357 1.89 -13.05 12.27
CA VAL A 357 2.12 -11.66 11.86
C VAL A 357 0.82 -10.90 11.61
N ARG A 358 -0.36 -11.50 11.83
CA ARG A 358 -1.67 -10.84 11.74
C ARG A 358 -1.97 -10.21 10.37
N THR A 359 -1.41 -10.72 9.27
CA THR A 359 -1.64 -10.15 7.93
C THR A 359 -3.08 -10.39 7.47
N ILE A 360 -3.73 -9.32 7.01
CA ILE A 360 -4.99 -9.39 6.25
C ILE A 360 -4.63 -9.22 4.76
N PHE A 361 -5.29 -9.93 3.86
CA PHE A 361 -5.05 -9.81 2.43
C PHE A 361 -6.07 -8.90 1.76
N GLU A 362 -5.62 -8.14 0.77
CA GLU A 362 -6.41 -7.22 -0.03
C GLU A 362 -7.48 -7.91 -0.89
N ASP A 363 -7.25 -9.16 -1.27
CA ASP A 363 -8.20 -9.99 -2.05
C ASP A 363 -9.52 -10.21 -1.31
N ASP A 364 -9.52 -10.10 0.02
CA ASP A 364 -10.74 -10.15 0.82
C ASP A 364 -11.57 -8.85 0.64
N PHE A 365 -10.94 -7.72 0.35
CA PHE A 365 -11.65 -6.45 0.22
C PHE A 365 -12.17 -6.15 -1.19
N GLY A 366 -11.58 -6.75 -2.22
CA GLY A 366 -11.91 -6.40 -3.59
C GLY A 366 -10.97 -6.99 -4.62
N ASP A 367 -10.89 -6.35 -5.78
CA ASP A 367 -9.96 -6.72 -6.84
C ASP A 367 -8.67 -5.91 -6.69
N HIS A 368 -7.53 -6.61 -6.63
CA HIS A 368 -6.20 -5.99 -6.58
C HIS A 368 -5.93 -5.17 -7.84
N VAL A 369 -5.37 -3.98 -7.65
CA VAL A 369 -5.00 -3.06 -8.73
C VAL A 369 -3.48 -2.98 -8.89
N ALA A 370 -2.76 -2.68 -7.81
CA ALA A 370 -1.32 -2.48 -7.83
C ALA A 370 -0.75 -2.46 -6.41
N ASP A 371 0.53 -2.78 -6.26
CA ASP A 371 1.26 -2.56 -5.01
C ASP A 371 1.79 -1.13 -4.97
N VAL A 372 1.43 -0.37 -3.94
CA VAL A 372 1.89 1.00 -3.69
C VAL A 372 3.09 0.96 -2.75
N ASN A 373 4.27 1.29 -3.26
CA ASN A 373 5.52 1.25 -2.50
C ASN A 373 6.06 2.65 -2.22
N TYR A 374 6.33 2.95 -0.95
CA TYR A 374 7.06 4.11 -0.48
C TYR A 374 8.53 3.75 -0.27
N LEU A 375 9.41 4.23 -1.14
CA LEU A 375 10.84 4.02 -1.04
C LEU A 375 11.51 5.30 -0.54
N ASN A 376 12.14 5.21 0.64
CA ASN A 376 12.72 6.36 1.35
C ASN A 376 14.04 6.85 0.69
N VAL A 377 13.92 7.37 -0.53
CA VAL A 377 15.02 7.99 -1.28
C VAL A 377 15.30 9.36 -0.67
N ARG A 378 16.57 9.61 -0.35
CA ARG A 378 17.00 10.90 0.20
C ARG A 378 16.92 12.00 -0.85
N SER A 379 16.57 13.21 -0.41
CA SER A 379 16.62 14.44 -1.21
C SER A 379 15.71 14.48 -2.44
N VAL A 380 14.66 13.64 -2.48
CA VAL A 380 13.58 13.74 -3.48
C VAL A 380 12.30 14.27 -2.83
N VAL A 381 11.42 14.85 -3.67
CA VAL A 381 10.09 15.26 -3.23
C VAL A 381 9.24 14.04 -2.87
N PRO A 382 8.27 14.14 -1.94
CA PRO A 382 7.52 12.97 -1.46
C PRO A 382 6.88 12.13 -2.57
N GLY A 383 6.27 12.76 -3.59
CA GLY A 383 5.66 12.02 -4.71
C GLY A 383 6.66 11.17 -5.53
N ASP A 384 7.94 11.53 -5.53
CA ASP A 384 8.99 10.74 -6.19
C ASP A 384 9.47 9.54 -5.35
N ARG A 385 8.88 9.34 -4.16
CA ARG A 385 9.11 8.15 -3.32
C ARG A 385 8.11 7.04 -3.60
N ILE A 386 7.04 7.32 -4.36
CA ILE A 386 6.01 6.35 -4.70
C ILE A 386 6.39 5.56 -5.96
N PHE A 387 6.17 4.25 -5.89
CA PHE A 387 6.34 3.29 -6.97
C PHE A 387 5.17 2.30 -6.97
N MET A 388 4.49 2.20 -8.11
CA MET A 388 3.42 1.24 -8.38
C MET A 388 3.98 0.01 -9.07
N CYS A 389 3.66 -1.18 -8.58
CA CYS A 389 4.17 -2.44 -9.12
C CYS A 389 3.07 -3.44 -9.41
#